data_AF-A0AAD1RRQ4-F1
#
_entry.id   AF-A0AAD1RRQ4-F1
#
_cell.length_a   1.000
_cell.length_b   1.000
_cell.length_c   1.000
_cell.angle_alpha   90.00
_cell.angle_beta   90.00
_cell.angle_gamma   90.00
#
_symmetry.space_group_name_H-M   'P 1'
#
loop_
_entity.id
_entity.type
_entity.pdbx_description
1 polymer ?
#
loop_
_entity_poly.entity_id
_entity_poly.type
_entity_poly.pdbx_seq_one_letter_code
_entity_poly.pdbx_strand_id
1 'polypeptide(L)'
;NAALELRHKQSLVDKDFVTLLEARKKLKTLLTQQHLHELQKSRCFFGEHSKKCGRLLVKMLKKRQDNLHIGKIRVNPHWTIKHPREMAETFHKYYSALYDIQETMNPRDNASCLADMNNYGFTHVKKQIPMEARDTLDAEIKLQELNVAIKTSS
;
A
#
# COMPACT_ATOMS: atom_id res chain seq x y z
N ASN A 1 -21.09 27.93 33.92
CA ASN A 1 -21.30 28.31 32.51
C ASN A 1 -20.05 28.18 31.64
N ALA A 2 -18.89 28.74 32.01
CA ALA A 2 -17.66 28.66 31.20
C ALA A 2 -17.19 27.22 30.84
N ALA A 3 -17.31 26.26 31.78
CA ALA A 3 -16.93 24.87 31.54
C ALA A 3 -17.83 24.14 30.51
N LEU A 4 -19.10 24.57 30.41
CA LEU A 4 -20.07 23.98 29.48
C LEU A 4 -19.82 24.49 28.05
N GLU A 5 -19.51 25.77 27.91
CA GLU A 5 -19.14 26.39 26.63
C GLU A 5 -17.83 25.82 26.06
N LEU A 6 -16.85 25.54 26.92
CA LEU A 6 -15.57 24.98 26.49
C LEU A 6 -15.72 23.53 25.99
N ARG A 7 -16.55 22.72 26.66
CA ARG A 7 -16.94 21.38 26.17
C ARG A 7 -17.74 21.43 24.88
N HIS A 8 -18.64 22.40 24.73
CA HIS A 8 -19.42 22.57 23.50
C HIS A 8 -18.52 22.92 22.30
N LYS A 9 -17.57 23.85 22.49
CA LYS A 9 -16.57 24.23 21.48
C LYS A 9 -15.67 23.07 21.08
N GLN A 10 -15.21 22.25 22.03
CA GLN A 10 -14.43 21.05 21.74
C GLN A 10 -15.24 20.01 20.94
N SER A 11 -16.51 19.78 21.30
CA SER A 11 -17.34 18.81 20.57
C SER A 11 -17.65 19.23 19.13
N LEU A 12 -17.66 20.53 18.84
CA LEU A 12 -17.82 21.06 17.49
C LEU A 12 -16.56 20.79 16.66
N VAL A 13 -15.37 21.05 17.22
CA VAL A 13 -14.09 20.76 16.58
C VAL A 13 -13.94 19.26 16.28
N ASP A 14 -14.34 18.38 17.20
CA ASP A 14 -14.28 16.93 17.00
C ASP A 14 -15.26 16.45 15.91
N LYS A 15 -16.47 17.01 15.86
CA LYS A 15 -17.45 16.71 14.79
C LYS A 15 -16.97 17.20 13.43
N ASP A 16 -16.37 18.38 13.37
CA ASP A 16 -15.81 18.95 12.15
C ASP A 16 -14.60 18.14 11.67
N PHE A 17 -13.79 17.63 12.59
CA PHE A 17 -12.67 16.76 12.26
C PHE A 17 -13.11 15.42 11.66
N VAL A 18 -14.15 14.79 12.23
CA VAL A 18 -14.71 13.53 11.68
C VAL A 18 -15.29 13.75 10.29
N THR A 19 -16.06 14.83 10.09
CA THR A 19 -16.63 15.14 8.77
C THR A 19 -15.55 15.43 7.72
N LEU A 20 -14.47 16.13 8.08
CA LEU A 20 -13.31 16.34 7.21
C LEU A 20 -12.59 15.02 6.85
N LEU A 21 -12.43 14.12 7.82
CA LEU A 21 -11.84 12.80 7.60
C LEU A 21 -12.68 11.95 6.62
N GLU A 22 -14.00 11.96 6.78
CA GLU A 22 -14.92 11.29 5.86
C GLU A 22 -14.89 11.89 4.47
N ALA A 23 -14.89 13.22 4.36
CA ALA A 23 -14.76 13.93 3.08
C ALA A 23 -13.44 13.57 2.40
N ARG A 24 -12.33 13.52 3.14
CA ARG A 24 -11.02 13.11 2.62
C ARG A 24 -11.01 11.65 2.14
N LYS A 25 -11.65 10.74 2.88
CA LYS A 25 -11.82 9.34 2.45
C LYS A 25 -12.62 9.25 1.15
N LYS A 26 -13.75 9.94 1.05
CA LYS A 26 -14.59 9.99 -0.16
C LYS A 26 -13.81 10.54 -1.35
N LEU A 27 -13.09 11.65 -1.18
CA LEU A 27 -12.24 12.23 -2.21
C LEU A 27 -11.18 11.25 -2.69
N LYS A 28 -10.49 10.57 -1.77
CA LYS A 28 -9.47 9.57 -2.11
C LYS A 28 -10.06 8.43 -2.94
N THR A 29 -11.23 7.93 -2.57
CA THR A 29 -11.93 6.88 -3.34
C THR A 29 -12.27 7.35 -4.74
N LEU A 30 -12.82 8.56 -4.89
CA LEU A 30 -13.16 9.14 -6.20
C LEU A 30 -11.93 9.32 -7.09
N LEU A 31 -10.85 9.89 -6.55
CA LEU A 31 -9.59 10.05 -7.29
C LEU A 31 -9.01 8.70 -7.71
N THR A 32 -9.08 7.70 -6.84
CA THR A 32 -8.61 6.34 -7.16
C THR A 32 -9.44 5.75 -8.31
N GLN A 33 -10.76 5.89 -8.27
CA GLN A 33 -11.66 5.43 -9.34
C GLN A 33 -11.36 6.14 -10.66
N GLN A 34 -11.17 7.46 -10.64
CA GLN A 34 -10.83 8.24 -11.82
C GLN A 34 -9.48 7.82 -12.42
N HIS A 35 -8.46 7.62 -11.58
CA HIS A 35 -7.15 7.13 -12.03
C HIS A 35 -7.24 5.74 -12.67
N LEU A 36 -8.00 4.82 -12.06
CA LEU A 36 -8.20 3.48 -12.62
C LEU A 36 -8.92 3.55 -13.98
N HIS A 37 -9.91 4.43 -14.11
CA HIS A 37 -10.63 4.63 -15.36
C HIS A 37 -9.72 5.16 -16.48
N GLU A 38 -8.92 6.20 -16.22
CA GLU A 38 -7.98 6.74 -17.21
C GLU A 38 -6.88 5.75 -17.57
N LEU A 39 -6.42 4.96 -16.59
CA LEU A 39 -5.47 3.88 -16.84
C LEU A 39 -6.08 2.80 -17.75
N GLN A 40 -7.34 2.43 -17.53
CA GLN A 40 -8.03 1.49 -18.42
C GLN A 40 -8.22 2.06 -19.82
N LYS A 41 -8.63 3.33 -19.93
CA LYS A 41 -8.80 4.03 -21.20
C LYS A 41 -7.49 4.09 -21.99
N SER A 42 -6.38 4.43 -21.33
CA SER A 42 -5.07 4.44 -21.98
C SER A 42 -4.64 3.03 -22.44
N ARG A 43 -4.88 1.99 -21.62
CA ARG A 43 -4.63 0.59 -22.01
C ARG A 43 -5.43 0.17 -23.25
N CYS A 44 -6.71 0.51 -23.32
CA CYS A 44 -7.53 0.23 -24.49
C CYS A 44 -7.03 0.99 -25.72
N PHE A 45 -6.76 2.29 -25.57
CA PHE A 45 -6.21 3.11 -26.64
C PHE A 45 -4.89 2.55 -27.20
N PHE A 46 -3.95 2.18 -26.33
CA PHE A 46 -2.68 1.60 -26.77
C PHE A 46 -2.81 0.16 -27.26
N GLY A 47 -3.78 -0.62 -26.76
CA GLY A 47 -4.03 -1.99 -27.20
C GLY A 47 -4.68 -2.07 -28.58
N GLU A 48 -5.72 -1.25 -28.79
CA GLU A 48 -6.61 -1.32 -29.95
C GLU A 48 -6.18 -0.36 -31.08
N HIS A 49 -5.76 0.85 -30.72
CA HIS A 49 -5.55 1.94 -31.69
C HIS A 49 -4.07 2.29 -31.94
N SER A 50 -3.12 1.65 -31.25
CA SER A 50 -1.71 1.97 -31.47
C SER A 50 -1.08 1.25 -32.67
N LYS A 51 -0.07 1.91 -33.25
CA LYS A 51 0.85 1.32 -34.23
C LYS A 51 1.60 0.12 -33.62
N LYS A 52 2.34 -0.63 -34.46
CA LYS A 52 3.05 -1.87 -34.08
C LYS A 52 3.81 -1.79 -32.74
N CYS A 53 4.45 -0.65 -32.45
CA CYS A 53 5.21 -0.42 -31.23
C CYS A 53 4.35 -0.37 -29.95
N GLY A 54 3.17 0.26 -29.98
CA GLY A 54 2.31 0.33 -28.78
C GLY A 54 1.66 -1.02 -28.46
N ARG A 55 1.28 -1.80 -29.48
CA ARG A 55 0.83 -3.18 -29.31
C ARG A 55 1.94 -4.09 -28.76
N LEU A 56 3.19 -3.87 -29.18
CA LEU A 56 4.35 -4.57 -28.63
C LEU A 56 4.59 -4.19 -27.16
N LEU A 57 4.49 -2.90 -26.81
CA LEU A 57 4.60 -2.43 -25.44
C LEU A 57 3.52 -3.05 -24.54
N VAL A 58 2.26 -3.07 -24.97
CA VAL A 58 1.16 -3.72 -24.22
C VAL A 58 1.43 -5.21 -24.01
N LYS A 59 1.94 -5.93 -25.03
CA LYS A 59 2.34 -7.34 -24.88
C LYS A 59 3.47 -7.52 -23.87
N MET A 60 4.49 -6.65 -23.89
CA MET A 60 5.61 -6.71 -22.93
C MET A 60 5.16 -6.37 -21.51
N LEU A 61 4.26 -5.41 -21.34
CA LEU A 61 3.67 -5.07 -20.05
C LEU A 61 2.83 -6.23 -19.48
N LYS A 62 2.00 -6.88 -20.31
CA LYS A 62 1.26 -8.08 -19.91
C LYS A 62 2.20 -9.21 -19.50
N LYS A 63 3.20 -9.52 -20.33
CA LYS A 63 4.21 -10.55 -20.02
C LYS A 63 4.98 -10.24 -18.73
N ARG A 64 5.32 -8.97 -18.48
CA ARG A 64 5.98 -8.54 -17.24
C ARG A 64 5.05 -8.68 -16.04
N GLN A 65 3.77 -8.31 -16.18
CA GLN A 65 2.77 -8.46 -15.13
C GLN A 65 2.56 -9.94 -14.77
N ASP A 66 2.50 -10.83 -15.76
CA ASP A 66 2.41 -12.27 -15.56
C ASP A 66 3.66 -12.82 -14.85
N ASN A 67 4.85 -12.30 -15.20
CA ASN A 67 6.11 -12.67 -14.55
C ASN A 67 6.25 -12.13 -13.11
N LEU A 68 5.58 -11.01 -12.78
CA LEU A 68 5.54 -10.46 -11.42
C LEU A 68 4.55 -11.22 -10.54
N HIS A 69 3.58 -11.92 -11.13
CA HIS A 69 2.64 -12.73 -10.39
C HIS A 69 3.29 -14.05 -9.96
N ILE A 70 3.35 -14.29 -8.65
CA ILE A 70 3.77 -15.58 -8.11
C ILE A 70 2.63 -16.58 -8.34
N GLY A 71 2.69 -17.28 -9.47
CA GLY A 71 1.68 -18.29 -9.84
C GLY A 71 1.84 -19.64 -9.13
N LYS A 72 2.97 -19.87 -8.45
CA LYS A 72 3.21 -21.06 -7.62
C LYS A 72 4.36 -20.83 -6.64
N ILE A 73 4.28 -21.49 -5.49
CA ILE A 73 5.36 -21.52 -4.49
C ILE A 73 5.68 -22.98 -4.19
N ARG A 74 6.97 -23.32 -4.25
CA ARG A 74 7.45 -24.64 -3.82
C ARG A 74 7.81 -24.56 -2.34
N VAL A 75 7.06 -25.26 -1.51
CA VAL A 75 7.31 -25.30 -0.06
C VAL A 75 8.33 -26.39 0.24
N ASN A 76 8.12 -27.59 -0.31
CA ASN A 76 8.99 -28.74 -0.16
C ASN A 76 9.31 -29.34 -1.55
N PRO A 77 10.34 -30.19 -1.70
CA PRO A 77 10.68 -30.82 -2.98
C PRO A 77 9.51 -31.52 -3.68
N HIS A 78 8.55 -32.04 -2.90
CA HIS A 78 7.37 -32.76 -3.39
C HIS A 78 6.06 -31.97 -3.30
N TRP A 79 6.07 -30.74 -2.77
CA TRP A 79 4.85 -29.95 -2.56
C TRP A 79 4.96 -28.55 -3.16
N THR A 80 4.06 -28.27 -4.10
CA THR A 80 3.95 -26.97 -4.76
C THR A 80 2.52 -26.44 -4.62
N ILE A 81 2.40 -25.28 -4.00
CA ILE A 81 1.14 -24.58 -3.83
C ILE A 81 0.90 -23.70 -5.04
N LYS A 82 -0.30 -23.79 -5.61
CA LYS A 82 -0.75 -22.97 -6.76
C LYS A 82 -1.91 -22.04 -6.41
N HIS A 83 -2.60 -22.29 -5.31
CA HIS A 83 -3.75 -21.48 -4.92
C HIS A 83 -3.28 -20.21 -4.17
N PRO A 84 -3.66 -19.00 -4.60
CA PRO A 84 -3.16 -17.75 -4.00
C PRO A 84 -3.43 -17.63 -2.50
N ARG A 85 -4.57 -18.15 -2.02
CA ARG A 85 -4.90 -18.17 -0.60
C ARG A 85 -3.92 -19.01 0.22
N GLU A 86 -3.62 -20.22 -0.23
CA GLU A 86 -2.68 -21.12 0.43
C GLU A 86 -1.24 -20.56 0.38
N MET A 87 -0.89 -19.85 -0.70
CA MET A 87 0.39 -19.13 -0.80
C MET A 87 0.50 -18.04 0.28
N ALA A 88 -0.55 -17.24 0.45
CA ALA A 88 -0.58 -16.20 1.48
C ALA A 88 -0.47 -16.78 2.89
N GLU A 89 -1.21 -17.86 3.18
CA GLU A 89 -1.12 -18.58 4.46
C GLU A 89 0.29 -19.15 4.70
N THR A 90 0.94 -19.67 3.65
CA THR A 90 2.31 -20.20 3.74
C THR A 90 3.32 -19.11 4.00
N PHE A 91 3.23 -17.97 3.31
CA PHE A 91 4.08 -16.81 3.58
C PHE A 91 3.87 -16.30 5.00
N HIS A 92 2.62 -16.20 5.44
CA HIS A 92 2.30 -15.77 6.79
C HIS A 92 2.96 -16.69 7.82
N LYS A 93 2.77 -18.01 7.71
CA LYS A 93 3.41 -18.99 8.60
C LYS A 93 4.93 -18.88 8.61
N TYR A 94 5.55 -18.74 7.43
CA TYR A 94 7.01 -18.62 7.32
C TYR A 94 7.53 -17.37 8.03
N TYR A 95 6.91 -16.21 7.80
CA TYR A 95 7.34 -14.96 8.43
C TYR A 95 6.98 -14.88 9.91
N SER A 96 5.84 -15.43 10.33
CA SER A 96 5.48 -15.54 11.74
C SER A 96 6.49 -16.39 12.50
N ALA A 97 6.92 -17.52 11.92
CA ALA A 97 7.96 -18.36 12.51
C ALA A 97 9.34 -17.67 12.52
N LEU A 98 9.68 -16.89 11.49
CA LEU A 98 10.96 -16.19 11.38
C LEU A 98 11.10 -15.04 12.39
N TYR A 99 10.01 -14.33 12.66
CA TYR A 99 9.99 -13.14 13.51
C TYR A 99 9.31 -13.37 14.87
N ASP A 100 8.97 -14.61 15.21
CA ASP A 100 8.27 -15.01 16.45
C ASP A 100 6.99 -14.18 16.69
N ILE A 101 6.25 -13.93 15.60
CA ILE A 101 4.97 -13.20 15.66
C ILE A 101 3.92 -14.19 16.16
N GLN A 102 3.38 -13.95 17.34
CA GLN A 102 2.25 -14.74 17.83
C GLN A 102 1.08 -14.63 16.85
N GLU A 103 0.50 -15.77 16.47
CA GLU A 103 -0.66 -15.84 15.58
C GLU A 103 -1.87 -15.15 16.23
N THR A 104 -1.96 -13.82 16.11
CA THR A 104 -3.16 -13.08 16.47
C THR A 104 -4.27 -13.48 15.51
N MET A 105 -5.35 -14.00 16.09
CA MET A 105 -6.40 -14.77 15.44
C MET A 105 -7.05 -14.10 14.22
N ASN A 106 -7.53 -14.97 13.34
CA ASN A 106 -8.52 -14.78 12.27
C ASN A 106 -8.17 -13.84 11.10
N PRO A 107 -7.91 -14.38 9.89
CA PRO A 107 -7.77 -13.59 8.65
C PRO A 107 -9.08 -12.95 8.15
N ARG A 108 -10.15 -12.96 8.95
CA ARG A 108 -11.39 -12.22 8.68
C ARG A 108 -11.33 -10.76 9.13
N ASP A 109 -10.42 -10.43 10.05
CA ASP A 109 -10.27 -9.08 10.60
C ASP A 109 -9.13 -8.31 9.91
N ASN A 110 -9.22 -8.19 8.59
CA ASN A 110 -8.21 -7.51 7.76
C ASN A 110 -7.98 -6.03 8.13
N ALA A 111 -8.92 -5.40 8.84
CA ALA A 111 -8.76 -4.03 9.34
C ALA A 111 -7.83 -3.95 10.57
N SER A 112 -7.82 -4.98 11.43
CA SER A 112 -6.93 -5.05 12.59
C SER A 112 -5.50 -5.36 12.15
N CYS A 113 -5.32 -6.32 11.24
CA CYS A 113 -4.00 -6.77 10.81
C CYS A 113 -3.15 -5.66 10.17
N LEU A 114 -3.76 -4.74 9.40
CA LEU A 114 -3.06 -3.55 8.89
C LEU A 114 -2.68 -2.56 9.98
N ALA A 115 -3.54 -2.41 11.00
CA ALA A 115 -3.25 -1.57 12.15
C ALA A 115 -2.10 -2.19 12.98
N ASP A 116 -2.13 -3.50 13.20
CA ASP A 116 -1.12 -4.24 13.97
C ASP A 116 0.22 -4.33 13.24
N MET A 117 0.23 -4.53 11.91
CA MET A 117 1.47 -4.45 11.10
C MET A 117 2.05 -3.04 11.07
N ASN A 118 1.20 -2.00 10.96
CA ASN A 118 1.67 -0.62 11.08
C ASN A 118 2.22 -0.35 12.49
N ASN A 119 1.57 -0.87 13.54
CA ASN A 119 2.02 -0.71 14.91
C ASN A 119 3.33 -1.47 15.19
N TYR A 120 3.49 -2.68 14.66
CA TYR A 120 4.71 -3.48 14.77
C TYR A 120 5.87 -2.83 14.01
N GLY A 121 5.62 -2.34 12.78
CA GLY A 121 6.57 -1.51 12.03
C GLY A 121 6.95 -0.22 12.78
N PHE A 122 5.97 0.47 13.37
CA PHE A 122 6.20 1.71 14.14
C PHE A 122 6.89 1.50 15.50
N THR A 123 6.77 0.32 16.11
CA THR A 123 7.35 0.06 17.44
C THR A 123 8.70 -0.63 17.36
N HIS A 124 8.92 -1.50 16.37
CA HIS A 124 10.16 -2.27 16.24
C HIS A 124 11.16 -1.70 15.22
N VAL A 125 10.71 -1.25 14.04
CA VAL A 125 11.63 -0.67 13.03
C VAL A 125 12.07 0.73 13.47
N LYS A 126 11.13 1.51 13.99
CA LYS A 126 11.40 2.85 14.51
C LYS A 126 12.42 2.79 15.67
N LYS A 127 12.36 1.83 16.59
CA LYS A 127 13.37 1.69 17.67
C LYS A 127 14.81 1.49 17.20
N GLN A 128 15.04 1.06 15.95
CA GLN A 128 16.37 0.80 15.41
C GLN A 128 16.90 1.90 14.49
N ILE A 129 16.08 2.89 14.15
CA ILE A 129 16.50 4.02 13.30
C ILE A 129 16.86 5.21 14.22
N PRO A 130 18.11 5.71 14.18
CA PRO A 130 18.51 6.90 14.92
C PRO A 130 17.56 8.06 14.60
N MET A 131 17.26 8.89 15.60
CA MET A 131 16.20 9.91 15.51
C MET A 131 16.34 10.80 14.26
N GLU A 132 17.58 11.15 13.90
CA GLU A 132 17.95 11.94 12.72
C GLU A 132 17.55 11.30 11.37
N ALA A 133 17.56 9.97 11.28
CA ALA A 133 17.19 9.23 10.07
C ALA A 133 15.66 9.07 9.93
N ARG A 134 14.89 9.26 11.00
CA ARG A 134 13.42 9.28 10.94
C ARG A 134 12.91 10.61 10.40
N ASP A 135 13.52 11.70 10.84
CA ASP A 135 13.15 13.05 10.39
C ASP A 135 13.42 13.24 8.89
N THR A 136 14.40 12.51 8.33
CA THR A 136 14.66 12.47 6.89
C THR A 136 13.71 11.58 6.10
N LEU A 137 13.16 10.52 6.71
CA LEU A 137 12.18 9.63 6.05
C LEU A 137 10.77 10.24 5.99
N ASP A 138 10.40 11.00 7.03
CA ASP A 138 9.10 11.70 7.11
C ASP A 138 9.16 13.11 6.48
N ALA A 139 10.33 13.57 6.01
CA ALA A 139 10.48 14.84 5.31
C ALA A 139 9.81 14.82 3.92
N GLU A 140 9.21 15.95 3.54
CA GLU A 140 8.70 16.13 2.18
C GLU A 140 9.84 16.00 1.16
N ILE A 141 9.68 15.08 0.20
CA ILE A 141 10.65 14.86 -0.88
C ILE A 141 10.79 16.17 -1.67
N LYS A 142 11.99 16.73 -1.68
CA LYS A 142 12.25 17.99 -2.38
C LYS A 142 12.41 17.75 -3.87
N LEU A 143 11.94 18.70 -4.67
CA LEU A 143 12.00 18.67 -6.14
C LEU A 143 13.46 18.51 -6.67
N GLN A 144 14.44 18.96 -5.89
CA GLN A 144 15.86 18.80 -6.19
C GLN A 144 16.33 17.34 -6.06
N GLU A 145 15.85 16.59 -5.07
CA GLU A 145 16.21 15.18 -4.84
C GLU A 145 15.66 14.29 -5.95
N LEU A 146 14.44 14.57 -6.42
CA LEU A 146 13.84 13.92 -7.58
C LEU A 146 14.69 14.13 -8.85
N ASN A 147 15.15 15.36 -9.08
CA ASN A 147 15.97 15.68 -10.25
C ASN A 147 17.35 15.02 -10.22
N VAL A 148 17.95 14.86 -9.03
CA VAL A 148 19.21 14.13 -8.86
C VAL A 148 19.01 12.64 -9.12
N ALA A 149 17.96 12.03 -8.53
CA ALA A 149 17.64 10.62 -8.74
C ALA A 149 17.42 10.27 -10.21
N ILE A 150 16.68 11.12 -10.94
CA ILE A 150 16.43 10.98 -12.38
C ILE A 150 17.75 11.00 -13.17
N LYS A 151 18.64 11.95 -12.87
CA LYS A 151 19.95 12.07 -13.52
C LYS A 151 20.89 10.89 -13.23
N THR A 152 20.85 10.33 -12.01
CA THR A 152 21.68 9.16 -11.65
C THR A 152 21.13 7.84 -12.21
N SER A 153 19.86 7.81 -12.61
CA SER A 153 19.20 6.64 -13.21
C SER A 153 19.21 6.63 -14.75
N SER A 154 19.80 7.66 -15.36
CA SER A 154 20.01 7.79 -16.81
C SER A 154 21.45 7.44 -17.16
#